data_AF-A0A5P2BUJ0-F1
#
_entry.id   AF-A0A5P2BUJ0-F1
#
_cell.length_a   1.000
_cell.length_b   1.000
_cell.length_c   1.000
_cell.angle_alpha   90.00
_cell.angle_beta   90.00
_cell.angle_gamma   90.00
#
_symmetry.space_group_name_H-M   'P 1'
#
loop_
_entity.id
_entity.type
_entity.pdbx_description
1 polymer ?
#
loop_
_entity_poly.entity_id
_entity_poly.type
_entity_poly.pdbx_seq_one_letter_code
_entity_poly.pdbx_strand_id
1 'polypeptide(L)'
;MTSARPDFGAAAAYWRRALVHSREIDRYRETQTAIVDMALGAARAAHRDGRLSLAVSTLDATRSVIGANERGRLEGQLARVLADRGISVANDAEALLDRPAADLRRSVAFNPHLLRAQVSLGIVLRGLAAARWSSGSLSGARDTLREAVDQLTAALALFPDEPDLEELREAAVADLDHVMWQPDESEQ
;
A
#
# COMPACT_ATOMS: atom_id res chain seq x y z
N MET A 1 21.96 -10.05 21.02
CA MET A 1 21.77 -11.11 20.00
C MET A 1 20.81 -10.59 18.94
N THR A 2 21.32 -10.20 17.77
CA THR A 2 20.46 -9.82 16.62
C THR A 2 19.74 -11.07 16.14
N SER A 3 18.43 -11.15 16.39
CA SER A 3 17.58 -12.19 15.83
C SER A 3 17.75 -12.22 14.32
N ALA A 4 18.12 -13.39 13.76
CA ALA A 4 18.28 -13.56 12.33
C ALA A 4 16.99 -13.13 11.61
N ARG A 5 17.12 -12.34 10.54
CA ARG A 5 15.97 -11.89 9.75
C ARG A 5 15.19 -13.13 9.27
N PRO A 6 13.85 -13.17 9.41
CA PRO A 6 13.07 -14.33 9.00
C PRO A 6 13.26 -14.66 7.51
N ASP A 7 13.47 -15.94 7.20
CA ASP A 7 13.51 -16.42 5.82
C ASP A 7 12.09 -16.72 5.32
N PHE A 8 11.50 -15.71 4.68
CA PHE A 8 10.16 -15.82 4.10
C PHE A 8 10.09 -16.76 2.89
N GLY A 9 11.20 -16.94 2.16
CA GLY A 9 11.25 -17.84 1.01
C GLY A 9 11.17 -19.30 1.46
N ALA A 10 11.95 -19.65 2.47
CA ALA A 10 11.89 -20.97 3.09
C ALA A 10 10.50 -21.23 3.71
N ALA A 11 9.96 -20.28 4.48
CA ALA A 11 8.62 -20.41 5.07
C ALA A 11 7.54 -20.68 4.00
N ALA A 12 7.52 -19.90 2.92
CA ALA A 12 6.59 -20.08 1.81
C ALA A 12 6.76 -21.44 1.11
N ALA A 13 7.99 -21.95 0.99
CA ALA A 13 8.24 -23.28 0.44
C ALA A 13 7.68 -24.40 1.34
N TYR A 14 7.87 -24.28 2.67
CA TYR A 14 7.30 -25.24 3.62
C TYR A 14 5.77 -25.21 3.64
N TRP A 15 5.16 -24.03 3.61
CA TRP A 15 3.70 -23.91 3.53
C TRP A 15 3.13 -24.49 2.25
N ARG A 16 3.78 -24.28 1.09
CA ARG A 16 3.37 -24.92 -0.16
C ARG A 16 3.39 -26.44 -0.06
N ARG A 17 4.45 -27.02 0.52
CA ARG A 17 4.55 -28.47 0.74
C ARG A 17 3.46 -28.97 1.69
N ALA A 18 3.21 -28.28 2.79
CA ALA A 18 2.14 -28.62 3.73
C ALA A 18 0.76 -28.61 3.04
N LEU A 19 0.49 -27.59 2.23
CA LEU A 19 -0.74 -27.50 1.45
C LEU A 19 -0.88 -28.64 0.44
N VAL A 20 0.19 -29.04 -0.24
CA VAL A 20 0.19 -30.20 -1.16
C VAL A 20 -0.17 -31.47 -0.39
N HIS A 21 0.55 -31.80 0.69
CA HIS A 21 0.28 -33.02 1.47
C HIS A 21 -1.10 -33.01 2.12
N SER A 22 -1.58 -31.85 2.58
CA SER A 22 -2.92 -31.75 3.16
C SER A 22 -4.05 -32.04 2.17
N ARG A 23 -3.81 -31.88 0.85
CA ARG A 23 -4.78 -32.30 -0.18
C ARG A 23 -4.87 -33.81 -0.29
N GLU A 24 -3.75 -34.51 -0.12
CA GLU A 24 -3.69 -35.97 -0.22
C GLU A 24 -4.47 -36.66 0.90
N ILE A 25 -4.76 -35.95 1.99
CA ILE A 25 -5.47 -36.45 3.17
C ILE A 25 -6.79 -35.69 3.47
N ASP A 26 -7.34 -34.95 2.50
CA ASP A 26 -8.59 -34.19 2.64
C ASP A 26 -8.64 -33.20 3.82
N ARG A 27 -7.51 -32.53 4.08
CA ARG A 27 -7.32 -31.52 5.15
C ARG A 27 -6.84 -30.17 4.63
N TYR A 28 -7.03 -29.90 3.34
CA TYR A 28 -6.50 -28.71 2.68
C TYR A 28 -7.05 -27.41 3.27
N ARG A 29 -8.37 -27.33 3.49
CA ARG A 29 -9.00 -26.11 4.01
C ARG A 29 -8.54 -25.82 5.43
N GLU A 30 -8.51 -26.84 6.28
CA GLU A 30 -8.04 -26.73 7.67
C GLU A 30 -6.58 -26.27 7.73
N THR A 31 -5.73 -26.83 6.87
CA THR A 31 -4.32 -26.45 6.78
C THR A 31 -4.17 -25.01 6.30
N GLN A 32 -4.95 -24.59 5.31
CA GLN A 32 -4.95 -23.23 4.79
C GLN A 32 -5.39 -22.22 5.86
N THR A 33 -6.48 -22.48 6.58
CA THR A 33 -6.96 -21.65 7.69
C THR A 33 -5.91 -21.54 8.80
N ALA A 34 -5.27 -22.66 9.19
CA ALA A 34 -4.24 -22.66 10.22
C ALA A 34 -3.01 -21.81 9.84
N ILE A 35 -2.56 -21.89 8.58
CA ILE A 35 -1.45 -21.06 8.08
C ILE A 35 -1.85 -19.57 8.11
N VAL A 36 -3.06 -19.24 7.67
CA VAL A 36 -3.57 -17.86 7.65
C VAL A 36 -3.69 -17.30 9.05
N ASP A 37 -4.25 -18.03 10.00
CA ASP A 37 -4.41 -17.60 11.38
C ASP A 37 -3.06 -17.34 12.05
N MET A 38 -2.08 -18.22 11.80
CA MET A 38 -0.72 -18.05 12.29
C MET A 38 -0.06 -16.79 11.71
N ALA A 39 -0.17 -16.57 10.39
CA ALA A 39 0.39 -15.40 9.73
C ALA A 39 -0.26 -14.09 10.20
N LEU A 40 -1.59 -14.08 10.36
CA LEU A 40 -2.33 -12.93 10.91
C LEU A 40 -1.90 -12.64 12.35
N GLY A 41 -1.74 -13.67 13.18
CA GLY A 41 -1.23 -13.53 14.55
C GLY A 41 0.17 -12.92 14.60
N ALA A 42 1.09 -13.46 13.80
CA ALA A 42 2.46 -12.97 13.70
C ALA A 42 2.53 -11.52 13.17
N ALA A 43 1.74 -11.19 12.14
CA ALA A 43 1.67 -9.85 11.59
C ALA A 43 1.09 -8.85 12.60
N ARG A 44 0.05 -9.21 13.35
CA ARG A 44 -0.51 -8.37 14.43
C ARG A 44 0.49 -8.11 15.55
N ALA A 45 1.25 -9.14 15.95
CA ALA A 45 2.32 -8.97 16.94
C ALA A 45 3.39 -8.00 16.43
N ALA A 46 3.89 -8.21 15.21
CA ALA A 46 4.86 -7.31 14.59
C ALA A 46 4.34 -5.87 14.44
N HIS A 47 3.07 -5.69 14.06
CA HIS A 47 2.44 -4.37 13.95
C HIS A 47 2.35 -3.66 15.30
N ARG A 48 1.93 -4.33 16.37
CA ARG A 48 1.91 -3.77 17.73
C ARG A 48 3.30 -3.34 18.22
N ASP A 49 4.34 -4.05 17.80
CA ASP A 49 5.73 -3.71 18.13
C ASP A 49 6.30 -2.61 17.21
N GLY A 50 5.50 -1.99 16.35
CA GLY A 50 5.95 -0.98 15.38
C GLY A 50 6.78 -1.54 14.22
N ARG A 51 6.94 -2.87 14.11
CA ARG A 51 7.73 -3.54 13.07
C ARG A 51 6.90 -3.72 11.79
N LEU A 52 6.43 -2.60 11.23
CA LEU A 52 5.51 -2.58 10.08
C LEU A 52 6.09 -3.29 8.84
N SER A 53 7.39 -3.14 8.57
CA SER A 53 8.05 -3.85 7.47
C SER A 53 8.01 -5.37 7.62
N LEU A 54 8.13 -5.86 8.86
CA LEU A 54 8.01 -7.29 9.15
C LEU A 54 6.57 -7.76 8.97
N ALA A 55 5.60 -7.01 9.47
CA ALA A 55 4.19 -7.34 9.31
C ALA A 55 3.78 -7.44 7.84
N VAL A 56 4.18 -6.47 6.99
CA VAL A 56 3.93 -6.53 5.53
C VAL A 56 4.58 -7.78 4.92
N SER A 57 5.85 -8.04 5.22
CA SER A 57 6.59 -9.17 4.63
C SER A 57 5.95 -10.52 4.99
N THR A 58 5.50 -10.70 6.24
CA THR A 58 4.78 -11.89 6.70
C THR A 58 3.48 -12.10 5.92
N LEU A 59 2.68 -11.04 5.76
CA LEU A 59 1.41 -11.11 5.05
C LEU A 59 1.60 -11.36 3.54
N ASP A 60 2.55 -10.68 2.90
CA ASP A 60 2.87 -10.86 1.48
C ASP A 60 3.37 -12.28 1.19
N ALA A 61 4.30 -12.79 2.01
CA ALA A 61 4.82 -14.15 1.86
C ALA A 61 3.70 -15.18 1.97
N THR A 62 2.81 -15.02 2.95
CA THR A 62 1.67 -15.93 3.14
C THR A 62 0.66 -15.81 2.00
N ARG A 63 0.33 -14.58 1.57
CA ARG A 63 -0.59 -14.32 0.46
C ARG A 63 -0.14 -14.99 -0.84
N SER A 64 1.17 -15.07 -1.08
CA SER A 64 1.75 -15.68 -2.28
C SER A 64 1.48 -17.18 -2.43
N VAL A 65 1.18 -17.87 -1.32
CA VAL A 65 0.98 -19.34 -1.30
C VAL A 65 -0.46 -19.76 -0.98
N ILE A 66 -1.27 -18.84 -0.45
CA ILE A 66 -2.65 -19.11 -0.03
C ILE A 66 -3.61 -18.93 -1.21
N GLY A 67 -4.54 -19.88 -1.36
CA GLY A 67 -5.60 -19.87 -2.38
C GLY A 67 -6.68 -18.81 -2.12
N ALA A 68 -7.52 -18.57 -3.13
CA ALA A 68 -8.50 -17.48 -3.13
C ALA A 68 -9.40 -17.40 -1.88
N ASN A 69 -9.84 -18.55 -1.35
CA ASN A 69 -10.81 -18.63 -0.25
C ASN A 69 -10.39 -17.90 1.04
N GLU A 70 -9.09 -17.87 1.35
CA GLU A 70 -8.58 -17.20 2.57
C GLU A 70 -7.83 -15.91 2.24
N ARG A 71 -7.65 -15.60 0.95
CA ARG A 71 -6.82 -14.49 0.49
C ARG A 71 -7.38 -13.13 0.92
N GLY A 72 -8.71 -12.97 0.91
CA GLY A 72 -9.36 -11.72 1.29
C GLY A 72 -9.08 -11.31 2.75
N ARG A 73 -8.99 -12.28 3.68
CA ARG A 73 -8.63 -11.99 5.09
C ARG A 73 -7.21 -11.43 5.21
N LEU A 74 -6.27 -11.98 4.46
CA LEU A 74 -4.89 -11.50 4.40
C LEU A 74 -4.82 -10.12 3.75
N GLU A 75 -5.52 -9.91 2.63
CA GLU A 75 -5.55 -8.64 1.90
C GLU A 75 -6.15 -7.51 2.73
N GLY A 76 -7.22 -7.74 3.48
CA GLY A 76 -7.80 -6.74 4.37
C GLY A 76 -6.84 -6.29 5.47
N GLN A 77 -6.09 -7.23 6.07
CA GLN A 77 -5.07 -6.88 7.06
C GLN A 77 -3.83 -6.23 6.41
N LEU A 78 -3.42 -6.71 5.24
CA LEU A 78 -2.29 -6.17 4.49
C LEU A 78 -2.55 -4.73 4.06
N ALA A 79 -3.76 -4.40 3.62
CA ALA A 79 -4.17 -3.03 3.31
C ALA A 79 -3.93 -2.10 4.51
N ARG A 80 -4.45 -2.46 5.69
CA ARG A 80 -4.27 -1.66 6.91
C ARG A 80 -2.80 -1.45 7.27
N VAL A 81 -1.99 -2.52 7.23
CA VAL A 81 -0.56 -2.43 7.60
C VAL A 81 0.23 -1.63 6.56
N LEU A 82 -0.09 -1.76 5.27
CA LEU A 82 0.51 -0.95 4.21
C LEU A 82 0.16 0.53 4.38
N ALA A 83 -1.09 0.86 4.68
CA ALA A 83 -1.50 2.24 4.97
C ALA A 83 -0.72 2.81 6.15
N ASP A 84 -0.66 2.09 7.28
CA ASP A 84 0.09 2.55 8.45
C ASP A 84 1.58 2.72 8.16
N ARG A 85 2.19 1.81 7.38
CA ARG A 85 3.60 1.92 6.98
C ARG A 85 3.84 3.10 6.05
N GLY A 86 2.98 3.28 5.06
CA GLY A 86 3.05 4.39 4.12
C GLY A 86 2.92 5.74 4.83
N ILE A 87 1.93 5.89 5.71
CA ILE A 87 1.73 7.09 6.52
C ILE A 87 2.93 7.34 7.45
N SER A 88 3.40 6.30 8.15
CA SER A 88 4.54 6.43 9.06
C SER A 88 5.82 6.87 8.35
N VAL A 89 6.07 6.36 7.13
CA VAL A 89 7.24 6.74 6.34
C VAL A 89 7.05 8.14 5.76
N ALA A 90 5.86 8.48 5.24
CA ALA A 90 5.60 9.81 4.68
C ALA A 90 5.70 10.96 5.70
N ASN A 91 5.44 10.68 6.98
CA ASN A 91 5.55 11.65 8.06
C ASN A 91 6.99 11.89 8.54
N ASP A 92 7.96 11.14 8.03
CA ASP A 92 9.38 11.38 8.30
C ASP A 92 9.89 12.49 7.37
N ALA A 93 10.51 13.53 7.95
CA ALA A 93 10.85 14.77 7.24
C ALA A 93 11.86 14.56 6.09
N GLU A 94 12.65 13.50 6.16
CA GLU A 94 13.66 13.16 5.14
C GLU A 94 13.15 12.11 4.12
N ALA A 95 11.87 11.72 4.19
CA ALA A 95 11.37 10.60 3.41
C ALA A 95 11.24 10.90 1.91
N LEU A 96 11.82 10.02 1.11
CA LEU A 96 11.49 9.91 -0.31
C LEU A 96 10.09 9.32 -0.48
N LEU A 97 9.20 10.07 -1.12
CA LEU A 97 7.77 9.78 -1.15
C LEU A 97 7.35 8.64 -2.11
N ASP A 98 8.25 8.13 -2.96
CA ASP A 98 7.93 7.02 -3.87
C ASP A 98 7.50 5.74 -3.14
N ARG A 99 8.21 5.39 -2.05
CA ARG A 99 7.90 4.19 -1.25
C ARG A 99 6.56 4.30 -0.51
N PRO A 100 6.28 5.38 0.27
CA PRO A 100 4.98 5.50 0.91
C PRO A 100 3.84 5.62 -0.11
N ALA A 101 4.04 6.27 -1.25
CA ALA A 101 3.06 6.28 -2.34
C ALA A 101 2.77 4.85 -2.84
N ALA A 102 3.80 4.04 -3.09
CA ALA A 102 3.64 2.65 -3.51
C ALA A 102 2.88 1.79 -2.48
N ASP A 103 3.15 1.98 -1.18
CA ASP A 103 2.43 1.29 -0.11
C ASP A 103 0.95 1.68 -0.06
N LEU A 104 0.66 2.97 -0.16
CA LEU A 104 -0.71 3.49 -0.15
C LEU A 104 -1.50 3.07 -1.39
N ARG A 105 -0.89 3.07 -2.59
CA ARG A 105 -1.51 2.51 -3.81
C ARG A 105 -1.89 1.05 -3.62
N ARG A 106 -0.96 0.23 -3.09
CA ARG A 106 -1.25 -1.18 -2.80
C ARG A 106 -2.35 -1.33 -1.75
N SER A 107 -2.36 -0.49 -0.72
CA SER A 107 -3.42 -0.48 0.29
C SER A 107 -4.80 -0.23 -0.33
N VAL A 108 -4.94 0.83 -1.12
CA VAL A 108 -6.19 1.18 -1.82
C VAL A 108 -6.61 0.09 -2.80
N ALA A 109 -5.67 -0.51 -3.53
CA ALA A 109 -5.97 -1.62 -4.43
C ALA A 109 -6.50 -2.87 -3.70
N PHE A 110 -6.03 -3.14 -2.47
CA PHE A 110 -6.55 -4.24 -1.65
C PHE A 110 -7.86 -3.90 -0.95
N ASN A 111 -8.04 -2.65 -0.52
CA ASN A 111 -9.25 -2.19 0.14
C ASN A 111 -9.55 -0.73 -0.22
N PRO A 112 -10.37 -0.49 -1.25
CA PRO A 112 -10.71 0.86 -1.68
C PRO A 112 -11.64 1.60 -0.69
N HIS A 113 -12.27 0.87 0.24
CA HIS A 113 -13.11 1.44 1.30
C HIS A 113 -12.32 1.86 2.55
N LEU A 114 -10.98 1.92 2.49
CA LEU A 114 -10.17 2.43 3.58
C LEU A 114 -9.93 3.94 3.42
N LEU A 115 -10.90 4.76 3.88
CA LEU A 115 -10.87 6.23 3.72
C LEU A 115 -9.53 6.86 4.13
N ARG A 116 -8.97 6.47 5.27
CA ARG A 116 -7.66 6.98 5.74
C ARG A 116 -6.54 6.75 4.72
N ALA A 117 -6.54 5.61 4.02
CA ALA A 117 -5.54 5.32 2.98
C ALA A 117 -5.78 6.16 1.72
N GLN A 118 -7.04 6.41 1.35
CA GLN A 118 -7.39 7.27 0.22
C GLN A 118 -6.91 8.71 0.44
N VAL A 119 -7.27 9.30 1.58
CA VAL A 119 -6.85 10.65 1.98
C VAL A 119 -5.32 10.75 2.00
N SER A 120 -4.65 9.77 2.64
CA SER A 120 -3.19 9.76 2.73
C SER A 120 -2.52 9.59 1.36
N LEU A 121 -3.10 8.80 0.45
CA LEU A 121 -2.58 8.64 -0.91
C LEU A 121 -2.62 9.97 -1.66
N GLY A 122 -3.73 10.70 -1.60
CA GLY A 122 -3.86 12.03 -2.22
C GLY A 122 -2.81 13.01 -1.72
N ILE A 123 -2.62 13.09 -0.40
CA ILE A 123 -1.60 13.95 0.23
C ILE A 123 -0.19 13.57 -0.26
N VAL A 124 0.14 12.28 -0.22
CA VAL A 124 1.48 11.80 -0.59
C VAL A 124 1.75 11.99 -2.08
N LEU A 125 0.76 11.79 -2.97
CA LEU A 125 0.92 12.02 -4.40
C LEU A 125 1.16 13.50 -4.72
N ARG A 126 0.44 14.41 -4.06
CA ARG A 126 0.71 15.86 -4.20
C ARG A 126 2.11 16.24 -3.73
N GLY A 127 2.54 15.73 -2.58
CA GLY A 127 3.91 15.93 -2.09
C GLY A 127 4.97 15.37 -3.04
N LEU A 128 4.74 14.18 -3.58
CA LEU A 128 5.64 13.54 -4.56
C LEU A 128 5.70 14.33 -5.87
N ALA A 129 4.58 14.89 -6.33
CA ALA A 129 4.54 15.76 -7.49
C ALA A 129 5.36 17.03 -7.27
N ALA A 130 5.21 17.69 -6.12
CA ALA A 130 5.98 18.87 -5.76
C ALA A 130 7.49 18.57 -5.70
N ALA A 131 7.88 17.42 -5.14
CA ALA A 131 9.28 16.98 -5.11
C ALA A 131 9.84 16.70 -6.52
N ARG A 132 9.03 16.10 -7.41
CA ARG A 132 9.42 15.88 -8.82
C ARG A 132 9.59 17.20 -9.55
N TRP A 133 8.67 18.14 -9.36
CA TRP A 133 8.77 19.46 -9.95
C TRP A 133 10.01 20.21 -9.46
N SER A 134 10.28 20.24 -8.15
CA SER A 134 11.47 20.92 -7.60
C SER A 134 12.79 20.28 -8.06
N SER A 135 12.79 18.99 -8.39
CA SER A 135 13.93 18.30 -9.00
C SER A 135 14.07 18.51 -10.52
N GLY A 136 13.18 19.29 -11.15
CA GLY A 136 13.19 19.59 -12.59
C GLY A 136 12.40 18.61 -13.45
N SER A 137 11.72 17.62 -12.87
CA SER A 137 10.90 16.66 -13.61
C SER A 137 9.46 17.16 -13.78
N LEU A 138 9.25 18.04 -14.77
CA LEU A 138 7.93 18.63 -15.04
C LEU A 138 6.91 17.57 -15.50
N SER A 139 7.32 16.69 -16.42
CA SER A 139 6.50 15.54 -16.87
C SER A 139 6.14 14.61 -15.71
N GLY A 140 7.12 14.29 -14.85
CA GLY A 140 6.89 13.46 -13.67
C GLY A 140 5.92 14.10 -12.68
N ALA A 141 6.00 15.42 -12.47
CA ALA A 141 5.05 16.15 -11.64
C ALA A 141 3.62 16.08 -12.21
N ARG A 142 3.46 16.36 -13.52
CA ARG A 142 2.16 16.28 -14.23
C ARG A 142 1.54 14.89 -14.12
N ASP A 143 2.31 13.84 -14.38
CA ASP A 143 1.81 12.47 -14.32
C ASP A 143 1.38 12.08 -12.90
N THR A 144 2.12 12.53 -11.88
CA THR A 144 1.76 12.28 -10.48
C THR A 144 0.49 13.02 -10.05
N LEU A 145 0.32 14.26 -10.51
CA LEU A 145 -0.88 15.05 -10.19
C LEU A 145 -2.11 14.50 -10.91
N ARG A 146 -1.98 14.06 -12.16
CA ARG A 146 -3.05 13.35 -12.87
C ARG A 146 -3.48 12.10 -12.11
N GLU A 147 -2.51 11.31 -11.66
CA GLU A 147 -2.81 10.16 -10.82
C GLU A 147 -3.54 10.56 -9.53
N ALA A 148 -3.10 11.64 -8.85
CA ALA A 148 -3.76 12.11 -7.64
C ALA A 148 -5.23 12.48 -7.90
N VAL A 149 -5.50 13.21 -8.98
CA VAL A 149 -6.86 13.59 -9.40
C VAL A 149 -7.70 12.35 -9.69
N ASP A 150 -7.18 11.39 -10.45
CA ASP A 150 -7.89 10.17 -10.80
C ASP A 150 -8.23 9.33 -9.56
N GLN A 151 -7.27 9.15 -8.64
CA GLN A 151 -7.47 8.39 -7.41
C GLN A 151 -8.47 9.06 -6.47
N LEU A 152 -8.37 10.38 -6.29
CA LEU A 152 -9.29 11.13 -5.43
C LEU A 152 -10.71 11.16 -6.02
N THR A 153 -10.83 11.25 -7.34
CA THR A 153 -12.13 11.14 -8.03
C THR A 153 -12.75 9.77 -7.84
N ALA A 154 -11.95 8.69 -7.97
CA ALA A 154 -12.42 7.33 -7.69
C ALA A 154 -12.79 7.14 -6.21
N ALA A 155 -12.06 7.76 -5.28
CA ALA A 155 -12.37 7.72 -3.86
C ALA A 155 -13.70 8.42 -3.54
N LEU A 156 -13.96 9.60 -4.12
CA LEU A 156 -15.22 10.33 -3.94
C LEU A 156 -16.44 9.57 -4.48
N ALA A 157 -16.27 8.72 -5.50
CA ALA A 157 -17.35 7.83 -5.93
C ALA A 157 -17.77 6.81 -4.84
N LEU A 158 -16.86 6.46 -3.93
CA LEU A 158 -17.11 5.57 -2.78
C LEU A 158 -17.48 6.36 -1.51
N PHE A 159 -17.10 7.62 -1.44
CA PHE A 159 -17.19 8.51 -0.29
C PHE A 159 -17.67 9.91 -0.70
N PRO A 160 -18.92 10.04 -1.19
CA PRO A 160 -19.38 11.27 -1.83
C PRO A 160 -19.49 12.47 -0.90
N ASP A 161 -19.65 12.23 0.41
CA ASP A 161 -19.87 13.27 1.42
C ASP A 161 -18.61 13.55 2.28
N GLU A 162 -17.42 13.12 1.83
CA GLU A 162 -16.17 13.32 2.57
C GLU A 162 -15.46 14.61 2.12
N PRO A 163 -15.55 15.72 2.90
CA PRO A 163 -15.03 17.03 2.49
C PRO A 163 -13.52 17.02 2.30
N ASP A 164 -12.77 16.28 3.12
CA ASP A 164 -11.32 16.17 3.01
C ASP A 164 -10.88 15.64 1.63
N LEU A 165 -11.65 14.70 1.04
CA LEU A 165 -11.35 14.15 -0.29
C LEU A 165 -11.67 15.16 -1.39
N GLU A 166 -12.75 15.92 -1.24
CA GLU A 166 -13.13 16.98 -2.17
C GLU A 166 -12.10 18.11 -2.19
N GLU A 167 -11.72 18.62 -1.00
CA GLU A 167 -10.69 19.65 -0.87
C GLU A 167 -9.34 19.19 -1.44
N LEU A 168 -8.94 17.93 -1.17
CA LEU A 168 -7.72 17.37 -1.74
C LEU A 168 -7.79 17.23 -3.26
N ARG A 169 -8.93 16.83 -3.82
CA ARG A 169 -9.13 16.72 -5.27
C ARG A 169 -8.99 18.09 -5.92
N GLU A 170 -9.66 19.11 -5.38
CA GLU A 170 -9.59 20.48 -5.89
C GLU A 170 -8.17 21.04 -5.82
N ALA A 171 -7.47 20.80 -4.72
CA ALA A 171 -6.07 21.20 -4.60
C ALA A 171 -5.18 20.48 -5.61
N ALA A 172 -5.38 19.19 -5.86
CA ALA A 172 -4.63 18.44 -6.87
C ALA A 172 -4.91 18.95 -8.31
N VAL A 173 -6.16 19.33 -8.61
CA VAL A 173 -6.53 19.95 -9.89
C VAL A 173 -5.84 21.31 -10.05
N ALA A 174 -5.90 22.17 -9.03
CA ALA A 174 -5.25 23.48 -9.06
C ALA A 174 -3.72 23.36 -9.25
N ASP A 175 -3.09 22.41 -8.55
CA ASP A 175 -1.67 22.11 -8.72
C ASP A 175 -1.37 21.62 -10.15
N LEU A 176 -2.21 20.72 -10.70
CA LEU A 176 -2.04 20.21 -12.06
C LEU A 176 -2.15 21.32 -13.10
N ASP A 177 -3.17 22.15 -13.00
CA ASP A 177 -3.38 23.30 -13.88
C ASP A 177 -2.16 24.22 -13.82
N HIS A 178 -1.69 24.55 -12.62
CA HIS A 178 -0.50 25.38 -12.45
C HIS A 178 0.73 24.81 -13.17
N VAL A 179 1.00 23.51 -13.01
CA VAL A 179 2.14 22.83 -13.66
C VAL A 179 1.95 22.68 -15.18
N MET A 180 0.71 22.59 -15.66
CA MET A 180 0.39 22.56 -17.10
C MET A 180 0.66 23.90 -17.80
N TRP A 181 0.52 25.03 -17.09
CA TRP A 181 0.82 26.37 -17.62
C TRP A 181 2.32 26.72 -17.65
N GLN A 182 3.18 25.93 -17.00
CA GLN A 182 4.63 26.14 -17.04
C GLN A 182 5.22 25.59 -18.36
N PRO A 183 5.98 26.40 -19.12
CA PRO A 183 6.68 25.90 -20.31
C PRO A 183 7.78 24.91 -19.92
N ASP A 184 7.98 23.86 -20.71
CA ASP A 184 9.13 22.95 -20.53
C ASP A 184 10.41 23.74 -20.86
N GLU A 185 11.23 24.07 -19.86
CA GLU A 185 12.50 24.80 -20.02
C GLU A 185 13.55 24.04 -20.86
N SER A 186 13.23 22.83 -21.34
CA SER A 186 14.09 22.00 -22.20
C SER A 186 14.14 22.47 -23.67
N GLU A 187 13.38 23.49 -24.05
CA GLU A 187 13.32 24.03 -25.42
C GLU A 187 14.01 25.40 -25.59
N GLN A 188 14.93 25.79 -24.69
CA GLN A 188 15.82 26.96 -24.87
C GLN A 188 17.28 26.56 -25.03
#